data_AF-A0A7G9RX60-F1
#
_entry.id   AF-A0A7G9RX60-F1
#
_cell.length_a   1.000
_cell.length_b   1.000
_cell.length_c   1.000
_cell.angle_alpha   90.00
_cell.angle_beta   90.00
_cell.angle_gamma   90.00
#
_symmetry.space_group_name_H-M   'P 1'
#
loop_
_entity.id
_entity.type
_entity.pdbx_description
1 polymer ?
#
loop_
_entity_poly.entity_id
_entity_poly.type
_entity_poly.pdbx_seq_one_letter_code
_entity_poly.pdbx_strand_id
1 'polypeptide(L)'
;MKKILKIVIAGLCFIVVTGGIYPLLSTGVGALIFPQQAKGSPIVHQDTIKGSKLLGQHFTKMDEFWGRPSASDYIGKPSGSSNDAIMSKEYKQKVEARIEKLLRAHPNRKVEEIPTDLVTESGSGFDPHISYEAIRFQKERVMQNLDISESELDQAIEASYEGTLINVTTLNSLIKK
;
A
#
# COMPACT_ATOMS: atom_id res chain seq x y z
N MET A 1 -5.39 21.95 -50.35
CA MET A 1 -4.01 21.94 -49.79
C MET A 1 -3.86 22.84 -48.56
N LYS A 2 -4.13 24.17 -48.62
CA LYS A 2 -3.96 25.09 -47.47
C LYS A 2 -4.74 24.72 -46.19
N LYS A 3 -5.94 24.13 -46.31
CA LYS A 3 -6.73 23.66 -45.15
C LYS A 3 -6.09 22.45 -44.46
N ILE A 4 -5.55 21.50 -45.23
CA ILE A 4 -4.87 20.30 -44.72
C ILE A 4 -3.60 20.69 -43.96
N LEU A 5 -2.81 21.61 -44.52
CA LEU A 5 -1.58 22.10 -43.87
C LEU A 5 -1.88 22.73 -42.48
N LYS A 6 -2.94 23.53 -42.36
CA LYS A 6 -3.34 24.13 -41.06
C LYS A 6 -3.72 23.08 -40.01
N ILE A 7 -4.40 22.00 -40.42
CA ILE A 7 -4.77 20.90 -39.53
C ILE A 7 -3.53 20.16 -39.04
N VAL A 8 -2.57 19.88 -39.94
CA VAL A 8 -1.30 19.23 -39.57
C VAL A 8 -0.50 20.09 -38.61
N ILE A 9 -0.38 21.40 -38.87
CA ILE A 9 0.32 22.33 -37.97
C ILE A 9 -0.36 22.38 -36.60
N ALA A 10 -1.69 22.48 -36.55
CA ALA A 10 -2.42 22.46 -35.30
C ALA A 10 -2.18 21.17 -34.51
N GLY A 11 -2.20 20.00 -35.19
CA GLY A 11 -1.91 18.71 -34.58
C GLY A 11 -0.49 18.64 -34.00
N LEU A 12 0.52 19.09 -34.76
CA LEU A 12 1.91 19.16 -34.28
C LEU A 12 2.06 20.11 -33.09
N CYS A 13 1.41 21.27 -33.12
CA CYS A 13 1.39 22.19 -31.99
C CYS A 13 0.80 21.51 -30.74
N PHE A 14 -0.32 20.80 -30.86
CA PHE A 14 -0.90 20.06 -29.72
C PHE A 14 0.05 18.99 -29.20
N ILE A 15 0.70 18.21 -30.07
CA ILE A 15 1.68 17.19 -29.66
C ILE A 15 2.84 17.82 -28.89
N VAL A 16 3.40 18.93 -29.38
CA VAL A 16 4.50 19.62 -28.69
C VAL A 16 4.05 20.18 -27.35
N VAL A 17 2.86 20.76 -27.28
CA VAL A 17 2.33 21.36 -26.04
C VAL A 17 2.01 20.28 -25.01
N THR A 18 1.28 19.23 -25.37
CA THR A 18 0.81 18.21 -24.41
C THR A 18 1.82 17.11 -24.14
N GLY A 19 2.65 16.76 -25.13
CA GLY A 19 3.67 15.70 -25.02
C GLY A 19 5.07 16.20 -24.67
N GLY A 20 5.34 17.50 -24.81
CA GLY A 20 6.64 18.11 -24.52
C GLY A 20 6.57 19.15 -23.41
N ILE A 21 5.95 20.29 -23.70
CA ILE A 21 5.95 21.45 -22.79
C ILE A 21 5.28 21.10 -21.46
N TYR A 22 4.08 20.50 -21.50
CA TYR A 22 3.32 20.14 -20.30
C TYR A 22 4.06 19.16 -19.37
N PRO A 23 4.56 17.98 -19.81
CA PRO A 23 5.25 17.06 -18.93
C PRO A 23 6.57 17.62 -18.38
N LEU A 24 7.31 18.40 -19.18
CA LEU A 24 8.54 19.04 -18.71
C LEU A 24 8.27 20.09 -17.63
N LEU A 25 7.27 20.95 -17.84
CA LEU A 25 6.86 21.93 -16.82
C LEU A 25 6.34 21.24 -15.56
N SER A 26 5.47 20.24 -15.69
CA SER A 26 4.93 19.48 -14.55
C SER A 26 6.04 18.79 -13.75
N THR A 27 6.98 18.13 -14.45
CA THR A 27 8.13 17.47 -13.82
C THR A 27 9.06 18.47 -13.15
N GLY A 28 9.38 19.59 -13.81
CA GLY A 28 10.25 20.62 -13.28
C GLY A 28 9.66 21.28 -12.03
N VAL A 29 8.40 21.71 -12.09
CA VAL A 29 7.70 22.31 -10.95
C VAL A 29 7.56 21.30 -9.80
N GLY A 30 7.18 20.06 -10.10
CA GLY A 30 7.05 18.99 -9.10
C GLY A 30 8.38 18.69 -8.41
N ALA A 31 9.48 18.59 -9.16
CA ALA A 31 10.81 18.34 -8.60
C ALA A 31 11.32 19.50 -7.73
N LEU A 32 10.94 20.75 -8.05
CA LEU A 32 11.34 21.94 -7.30
C LEU A 32 10.55 22.11 -6.00
N ILE A 33 9.22 21.98 -6.04
CA ILE A 33 8.35 22.30 -4.91
C ILE A 33 8.09 21.06 -4.02
N PHE A 34 8.03 19.86 -4.62
CA PHE A 34 7.68 18.61 -3.93
C PHE A 34 8.66 17.46 -4.26
N PRO A 35 9.97 17.63 -3.97
CA PRO A 35 11.00 16.69 -4.40
C PRO A 35 10.82 15.27 -3.84
N GLN A 36 10.27 15.12 -2.63
CA GLN A 36 10.03 13.80 -2.03
C GLN A 36 8.87 13.07 -2.74
N GLN A 37 7.75 13.77 -2.97
CA GLN A 37 6.56 13.23 -3.61
C GLN A 37 6.81 12.94 -5.10
N ALA A 38 7.52 13.83 -5.79
CA ALA A 38 7.90 13.64 -7.19
C ALA A 38 8.82 12.42 -7.40
N LYS A 39 9.59 12.04 -6.36
CA LYS A 39 10.42 10.82 -6.35
C LYS A 39 9.66 9.59 -5.82
N GLY A 40 8.36 9.69 -5.57
CA GLY A 40 7.52 8.58 -5.13
C GLY A 40 7.44 8.39 -3.61
N SER A 41 7.71 9.43 -2.82
CA SER A 41 7.64 9.42 -1.35
C SER A 41 8.38 8.25 -0.69
N PRO A 42 9.71 8.12 -0.92
CA PRO A 42 10.49 7.00 -0.40
C PRO A 42 10.56 7.03 1.12
N ILE A 43 10.48 5.86 1.73
CA ILE A 43 10.79 5.64 3.15
C ILE A 43 12.27 5.26 3.23
N VAL A 44 13.06 6.12 3.84
CA VAL A 44 14.51 5.96 3.97
C VAL A 44 14.85 5.64 5.42
N HIS A 45 15.57 4.54 5.63
CA HIS A 45 16.11 4.16 6.93
C HIS A 45 17.58 3.82 6.77
N GLN A 46 18.46 4.48 7.54
CA GLN A 46 19.91 4.28 7.48
C GLN A 46 20.46 4.37 6.04
N ASP A 47 20.14 5.46 5.33
CA ASP A 47 20.53 5.73 3.93
C ASP A 47 20.08 4.67 2.91
N THR A 48 19.25 3.71 3.31
CA THR A 48 18.70 2.66 2.45
C THR A 48 17.21 2.92 2.23
N ILE A 49 16.78 2.87 0.96
CA ILE A 49 15.37 2.95 0.61
C ILE A 49 14.70 1.64 1.00
N LYS A 50 13.82 1.67 2.01
CA LYS A 50 13.04 0.52 2.48
C LYS A 50 11.70 0.37 1.78
N GLY A 51 11.28 1.36 1.00
CA GLY A 51 10.06 1.33 0.21
C GLY A 51 9.52 2.72 -0.08
N SER A 52 8.22 2.80 -0.31
CA SER A 52 7.47 4.05 -0.49
C SER A 52 6.32 4.09 0.50
N LYS A 53 6.00 5.29 0.98
CA LYS A 53 4.79 5.54 1.78
C LYS A 53 3.51 5.17 1.00
N LEU A 54 3.55 5.20 -0.32
CA LEU A 54 2.38 4.98 -1.18
C LEU A 54 2.20 3.50 -1.58
N LEU A 55 3.15 2.63 -1.26
CA LEU A 55 3.15 1.24 -1.68
C LEU A 55 3.16 0.29 -0.49
N GLY A 56 2.17 -0.60 -0.46
CA GLY A 56 2.18 -1.75 0.43
C GLY A 56 3.28 -2.74 0.04
N GLN A 57 3.70 -3.55 1.01
CA GLN A 57 4.71 -4.60 0.82
C GLN A 57 4.19 -5.93 1.35
N HIS A 58 4.81 -7.02 0.88
CA HIS A 58 4.46 -8.36 1.32
C HIS A 58 5.06 -8.67 2.70
N PHE A 59 4.31 -8.37 3.76
CA PHE A 59 4.66 -8.71 5.13
C PHE A 59 4.11 -10.07 5.53
N THR A 60 4.96 -10.93 6.10
CA THR A 60 4.60 -12.32 6.44
C THR A 60 5.16 -12.80 7.75
N LYS A 61 6.13 -12.08 8.33
CA LYS A 61 6.79 -12.52 9.56
C LYS A 61 5.91 -12.24 10.77
N MET A 62 6.14 -12.99 11.85
CA MET A 62 5.33 -12.88 13.06
C MET A 62 5.60 -11.59 13.86
N ASP A 63 6.73 -10.95 13.64
CA ASP A 63 7.14 -9.64 14.20
C ASP A 63 6.65 -8.45 13.34
N GLU A 64 5.83 -8.70 12.31
CA GLU A 64 5.31 -7.68 11.39
C GLU A 64 3.79 -7.53 11.51
N PHE A 65 3.30 -6.31 11.28
CA PHE A 65 1.90 -6.09 10.94
C PHE A 65 1.65 -6.53 9.50
N TRP A 66 0.66 -7.40 9.31
CA TRP A 66 0.26 -7.84 7.99
C TRP A 66 -0.74 -6.84 7.43
N GLY A 67 -0.51 -6.47 6.17
CA GLY A 67 -1.43 -5.64 5.40
C GLY A 67 -2.56 -6.46 4.79
N ARG A 68 -3.29 -5.81 3.88
CA ARG A 68 -4.37 -6.48 3.14
C ARG A 68 -3.81 -7.57 2.23
N PRO A 69 -4.60 -8.61 1.92
CA PRO A 69 -4.27 -9.49 0.81
C PRO A 69 -4.10 -8.72 -0.50
N SER A 70 -3.17 -9.17 -1.35
CA SER A 70 -2.91 -8.58 -2.67
C SER A 70 -3.02 -9.65 -3.75
N ALA A 71 -3.75 -9.35 -4.82
CA ALA A 71 -3.82 -10.20 -6.01
C ALA A 71 -2.47 -10.31 -6.74
N SER A 72 -1.63 -9.27 -6.63
CA SER A 72 -0.30 -9.20 -7.23
C SER A 72 0.81 -9.68 -6.28
N ASP A 73 0.45 -10.10 -5.05
CA ASP A 73 1.36 -10.39 -3.94
C ASP A 73 2.31 -9.23 -3.60
N TYR A 74 1.94 -7.99 -3.92
CA TYR A 74 2.79 -6.79 -3.81
C TYR A 74 4.10 -6.88 -4.63
N ILE A 75 4.15 -7.78 -5.61
CA ILE A 75 5.26 -7.89 -6.57
C ILE A 75 4.96 -6.93 -7.72
N GLY A 76 5.99 -6.33 -8.34
CA GLY A 76 5.92 -5.34 -9.44
C GLY A 76 5.23 -5.77 -10.76
N LYS A 77 4.26 -6.66 -10.66
CA LYS A 77 3.19 -6.90 -11.63
C LYS A 77 2.30 -5.65 -11.74
N PRO A 78 1.50 -5.55 -12.82
CA PRO A 78 0.54 -4.46 -12.98
C PRO A 78 -0.36 -4.30 -11.74
N SER A 79 -0.64 -3.06 -11.37
CA SER A 79 -1.63 -2.75 -10.33
C SER A 79 -3.00 -3.33 -10.72
N GLY A 80 -3.67 -3.97 -9.77
CA GLY A 80 -5.00 -4.52 -9.97
C GLY A 80 -5.43 -5.46 -8.84
N SER A 81 -6.66 -5.95 -8.98
CA SER A 81 -7.31 -6.89 -8.06
C SER A 81 -7.66 -8.18 -8.80
N SER A 82 -8.02 -9.25 -8.07
CA SER A 82 -8.49 -10.49 -8.67
C SER A 82 -9.79 -10.31 -9.46
N ASN A 83 -10.60 -9.31 -9.12
CA ASN A 83 -11.95 -9.08 -9.67
C ASN A 83 -12.87 -10.31 -9.55
N ASP A 84 -12.65 -11.13 -8.51
CA ASP A 84 -13.48 -12.31 -8.25
C ASP A 84 -14.91 -11.90 -7.87
N ALA A 85 -15.91 -12.64 -8.36
CA ALA A 85 -17.29 -12.45 -7.94
C ALA A 85 -17.49 -12.97 -6.50
N ILE A 86 -18.22 -12.22 -5.67
CA ILE A 86 -18.52 -12.57 -4.27
C ILE A 86 -19.18 -13.96 -4.15
N MET A 87 -20.00 -14.34 -5.12
CA MET A 87 -20.72 -15.63 -5.14
C MET A 87 -19.89 -16.79 -5.70
N SER A 88 -18.69 -16.54 -6.21
CA SER A 88 -17.81 -17.58 -6.76
C SER A 88 -17.31 -18.52 -5.67
N LYS A 89 -17.06 -19.78 -6.05
CA LYS A 89 -16.52 -20.79 -5.13
C LYS A 89 -15.07 -20.46 -4.77
N GLU A 90 -14.32 -19.96 -5.73
CA GLU A 90 -12.91 -19.61 -5.64
C GLU A 90 -12.69 -18.48 -4.62
N TYR A 91 -13.53 -17.43 -4.66
CA TYR A 91 -13.45 -16.33 -3.69
C TYR A 91 -13.70 -16.83 -2.26
N LYS A 92 -14.73 -17.65 -2.06
CA LYS A 92 -15.05 -18.21 -0.74
C LYS A 92 -13.89 -19.04 -0.19
N GLN A 93 -13.30 -19.91 -1.02
CA GLN A 93 -12.14 -20.72 -0.64
C GLN A 93 -10.92 -19.85 -0.27
N LYS A 94 -10.65 -18.78 -1.02
CA LYS A 94 -9.56 -17.84 -0.69
C LYS A 94 -9.79 -17.16 0.66
N VAL A 95 -11.02 -16.72 0.92
CA VAL A 95 -11.38 -16.06 2.19
C VAL A 95 -11.29 -17.03 3.36
N GLU A 96 -11.83 -18.24 3.22
CA GLU A 96 -11.73 -19.31 4.23
C GLU A 96 -10.26 -19.64 4.56
N ALA A 97 -9.42 -19.84 3.54
CA ALA A 97 -8.00 -20.11 3.73
C ALA A 97 -7.26 -18.96 4.45
N ARG A 98 -7.65 -17.69 4.19
CA ARG A 98 -7.10 -16.52 4.89
C ARG A 98 -7.54 -16.46 6.34
N ILE A 99 -8.82 -16.73 6.62
CA ILE A 99 -9.35 -16.82 7.98
C ILE A 99 -8.59 -17.89 8.77
N GLU A 100 -8.45 -19.09 8.21
CA GLU A 100 -7.69 -20.17 8.86
C GLU A 100 -6.22 -19.82 9.12
N LYS A 101 -5.58 -19.11 8.17
CA LYS A 101 -4.21 -18.62 8.36
C LYS A 101 -4.13 -17.61 9.51
N LEU A 102 -5.09 -16.68 9.57
CA LEU A 102 -5.14 -15.66 10.61
C LEU A 102 -5.36 -16.27 12.00
N LEU A 103 -6.32 -17.19 12.15
CA LEU A 103 -6.59 -17.85 13.42
C LEU A 103 -5.41 -18.70 13.90
N ARG A 104 -4.69 -19.38 12.99
CA ARG A 104 -3.46 -20.10 13.34
C ARG A 104 -2.37 -19.18 13.89
N ALA A 105 -2.28 -17.96 13.37
CA ALA A 105 -1.33 -16.96 13.85
C ALA A 105 -1.80 -16.19 15.10
N HIS A 106 -3.09 -16.25 15.44
CA HIS A 106 -3.71 -15.56 16.57
C HIS A 106 -4.61 -16.54 17.35
N PRO A 107 -4.04 -17.48 18.11
CA PRO A 107 -4.80 -18.59 18.72
C PRO A 107 -5.85 -18.14 19.75
N ASN A 108 -5.71 -16.93 20.30
CA ASN A 108 -6.66 -16.36 21.27
C ASN A 108 -7.82 -15.58 20.62
N ARG A 109 -7.85 -15.47 19.29
CA ARG A 109 -8.85 -14.69 18.55
C ARG A 109 -9.94 -15.58 17.96
N LYS A 110 -11.12 -14.98 17.77
CA LYS A 110 -12.26 -15.64 17.11
C LYS A 110 -12.50 -15.10 15.70
N VAL A 111 -13.26 -15.85 14.90
CA VAL A 111 -13.59 -15.48 13.52
C VAL A 111 -14.30 -14.11 13.46
N GLU A 112 -15.20 -13.85 14.39
CA GLU A 112 -16.02 -12.64 14.43
C GLU A 112 -15.20 -11.38 14.75
N GLU A 113 -14.00 -11.55 15.30
CA GLU A 113 -13.07 -10.47 15.62
C GLU A 113 -12.14 -10.14 14.45
N ILE A 114 -12.13 -10.93 13.37
CA ILE A 114 -11.22 -10.73 12.24
C ILE A 114 -11.69 -9.52 11.42
N PRO A 115 -10.87 -8.46 11.32
CA PRO A 115 -11.24 -7.29 10.54
C PRO A 115 -11.22 -7.60 9.04
N THR A 116 -12.16 -7.02 8.31
CA THR A 116 -12.36 -7.26 6.87
C THR A 116 -11.13 -6.94 6.03
N ASP A 117 -10.31 -5.98 6.46
CA ASP A 117 -9.07 -5.59 5.79
C ASP A 117 -8.09 -6.75 5.63
N LEU A 118 -8.02 -7.66 6.62
CA LEU A 118 -7.05 -8.76 6.62
C LEU A 118 -7.47 -9.95 5.76
N VAL A 119 -8.73 -9.98 5.30
CA VAL A 119 -9.29 -11.09 4.49
C VAL A 119 -9.66 -10.66 3.08
N THR A 120 -9.97 -9.38 2.87
CA THR A 120 -10.38 -8.83 1.56
C THR A 120 -9.23 -8.17 0.82
N GLU A 121 -9.12 -8.47 -0.48
CA GLU A 121 -8.10 -7.88 -1.34
C GLU A 121 -8.35 -6.39 -1.58
N SER A 122 -7.27 -5.64 -1.80
CA SER A 122 -7.35 -4.26 -2.26
C SER A 122 -7.62 -4.17 -3.77
N GLY A 123 -8.23 -3.06 -4.21
CA GLY A 123 -8.48 -2.79 -5.63
C GLY A 123 -7.20 -2.55 -6.45
N SER A 124 -6.18 -1.98 -5.82
CA SER A 124 -4.91 -1.64 -6.48
C SER A 124 -3.88 -2.77 -6.45
N GLY A 125 -4.00 -3.72 -5.52
CA GLY A 125 -2.98 -4.74 -5.24
C GLY A 125 -1.75 -4.21 -4.50
N PHE A 126 -1.70 -2.91 -4.18
CA PHE A 126 -0.55 -2.27 -3.52
C PHE A 126 -0.97 -1.36 -2.35
N ASP A 127 -2.13 -1.61 -1.75
CA ASP A 127 -2.64 -0.81 -0.62
C ASP A 127 -1.72 -0.94 0.62
N PRO A 128 -1.12 0.16 1.10
CA PRO A 128 -0.34 0.18 2.34
C PRO A 128 -1.22 0.36 3.58
N HIS A 129 -2.54 0.56 3.45
CA HIS A 129 -3.39 0.96 4.55
C HIS A 129 -4.26 -0.17 5.10
N ILE A 130 -4.43 -0.16 6.42
CA ILE A 130 -5.45 -0.95 7.14
C ILE A 130 -6.09 -0.11 8.24
N SER A 131 -7.25 -0.53 8.72
CA SER A 131 -7.92 0.08 9.86
C SER A 131 -7.15 -0.11 11.17
N TYR A 132 -7.45 0.75 12.14
CA TYR A 132 -6.97 0.58 13.51
C TYR A 132 -7.41 -0.75 14.14
N GLU A 133 -8.58 -1.26 13.79
CA GLU A 133 -9.07 -2.55 14.28
C GLU A 133 -8.17 -3.70 13.82
N ALA A 134 -7.70 -3.67 12.57
CA ALA A 134 -6.75 -4.62 12.02
C ALA A 134 -5.38 -4.57 12.73
N ILE A 135 -4.93 -3.39 13.16
CA ILE A 135 -3.72 -3.25 13.98
C ILE A 135 -3.94 -3.83 15.37
N ARG A 136 -5.05 -3.47 16.02
CA ARG A 136 -5.40 -3.97 17.37
C ARG A 136 -5.54 -5.49 17.42
N PHE A 137 -6.14 -6.09 16.38
CA PHE A 137 -6.26 -7.54 16.25
C PHE A 137 -4.88 -8.24 16.28
N GLN A 138 -3.89 -7.63 15.62
CA GLN A 138 -2.54 -8.17 15.44
C GLN A 138 -1.55 -7.79 16.55
N LYS A 139 -1.83 -6.74 17.35
CA LYS A 139 -0.91 -6.16 18.34
C LYS A 139 -0.28 -7.20 19.26
N GLU A 140 -1.09 -8.12 19.81
CA GLU A 140 -0.62 -9.18 20.71
C GLU A 140 0.40 -10.11 20.04
N ARG A 141 0.11 -10.57 18.82
CA ARG A 141 1.03 -11.43 18.04
C ARG A 141 2.35 -10.72 17.78
N VAL A 142 2.31 -9.46 17.35
CA VAL A 142 3.52 -8.69 17.05
C VAL A 142 4.34 -8.47 18.31
N MET A 143 3.73 -8.03 19.41
CA MET A 143 4.40 -7.82 20.70
C MET A 143 5.08 -9.08 21.26
N GLN A 144 4.52 -10.27 21.01
CA GLN A 144 5.14 -11.53 21.43
C GLN A 144 6.38 -11.91 20.63
N ASN A 145 6.54 -11.37 19.41
CA ASN A 145 7.61 -11.73 18.47
C ASN A 145 8.59 -10.58 18.21
N LEU A 146 8.36 -9.41 18.81
CA LEU A 146 9.13 -8.21 18.61
C LEU A 146 9.61 -7.67 19.95
N ASP A 147 10.92 -7.42 20.06
CA ASP A 147 11.56 -6.95 21.29
C ASP A 147 11.51 -5.41 21.38
N ILE A 148 10.31 -4.86 21.56
CA ILE A 148 10.07 -3.44 21.85
C ILE A 148 9.07 -3.28 22.98
N SER A 149 9.11 -2.15 23.67
CA SER A 149 8.11 -1.84 24.69
C SER A 149 6.74 -1.52 24.07
N GLU A 150 5.67 -1.78 24.82
CA GLU A 150 4.31 -1.43 24.37
C GLU A 150 4.17 0.07 24.07
N SER A 151 4.84 0.91 24.87
CA SER A 151 4.85 2.37 24.65
C SER A 151 5.57 2.76 23.35
N GLU A 152 6.66 2.09 22.98
CA GLU A 152 7.33 2.35 21.70
C GLU A 152 6.44 1.92 20.53
N LEU A 153 5.75 0.78 20.66
CA LEU A 153 4.82 0.32 19.63
C LEU A 153 3.65 1.29 19.45
N ASP A 154 3.04 1.75 20.53
CA ASP A 154 1.93 2.70 20.45
C ASP A 154 2.37 4.02 19.82
N GLN A 155 3.57 4.52 20.14
CA GLN A 155 4.14 5.69 19.46
C GLN A 155 4.34 5.45 17.95
N ALA A 156 4.81 4.27 17.55
CA ALA A 156 4.98 3.92 16.15
C ALA A 156 3.63 3.83 15.41
N ILE A 157 2.60 3.29 16.06
CA ILE A 157 1.23 3.25 15.55
C ILE A 157 0.71 4.67 15.34
N GLU A 158 0.83 5.54 16.35
CA GLU A 158 0.39 6.92 16.27
C GLU A 158 1.10 7.71 15.14
N ALA A 159 2.41 7.50 15.00
CA ALA A 159 3.20 8.13 13.94
C ALA A 159 2.82 7.64 12.52
N SER A 160 2.13 6.51 12.40
CA SER A 160 1.76 5.88 11.13
C SER A 160 0.33 6.18 10.68
N TYR A 161 -0.41 7.01 11.42
CA TYR A 161 -1.75 7.43 11.00
C TYR A 161 -1.73 8.33 9.76
N GLU A 162 -2.67 8.04 8.87
CA GLU A 162 -3.03 8.87 7.72
C GLU A 162 -4.54 9.06 7.71
N GLY A 163 -5.00 10.06 8.47
CA GLY A 163 -6.43 10.26 8.73
C GLY A 163 -6.95 9.18 9.68
N THR A 164 -7.84 8.31 9.19
CA THR A 164 -8.45 7.22 9.98
C THR A 164 -7.79 5.86 9.75
N LEU A 165 -6.86 5.77 8.81
CA LEU A 165 -6.16 4.54 8.44
C LEU A 165 -4.71 4.58 8.91
N ILE A 166 -4.09 3.41 8.98
CA ILE A 166 -2.69 3.25 9.37
C ILE A 166 -1.89 2.72 8.19
N ASN A 167 -0.77 3.38 7.91
CA ASN A 167 0.18 2.96 6.90
C ASN A 167 1.09 1.85 7.44
N VAL A 168 0.83 0.61 7.01
CA VAL A 168 1.53 -0.59 7.46
C VAL A 168 2.99 -0.57 7.03
N THR A 169 3.30 -0.05 5.85
CA THR A 169 4.69 0.05 5.36
C THR A 169 5.50 0.98 6.25
N THR A 170 4.92 2.13 6.61
CA THR A 170 5.54 3.09 7.54
C THR A 170 5.68 2.48 8.92
N LEU A 171 4.62 1.88 9.46
CA LEU A 171 4.61 1.25 10.78
C LEU A 171 5.70 0.17 10.91
N ASN A 172 5.74 -0.77 9.97
CA ASN A 172 6.74 -1.83 9.98
C ASN A 172 8.18 -1.29 9.82
N SER A 173 8.37 -0.15 9.14
CA SER A 173 9.68 0.49 9.06
C SER A 173 10.12 1.16 10.37
N LEU A 174 9.18 1.66 11.17
CA LEU A 174 9.48 2.32 12.45
C LEU A 174 9.80 1.31 13.55
N ILE A 175 9.15 0.15 13.54
CA ILE A 175 9.34 -0.88 14.57
C ILE A 175 10.53 -1.82 14.30
N LYS A 176 10.99 -1.90 13.04
CA LYS A 176 12.18 -2.66 12.66
C LYS A 176 13.40 -1.73 12.64
N LYS A 177 14.13 -1.70 13.76
CA LYS A 177 15.40 -0.95 13.89
C LYS A 177 16.48 -1.51 12.95
#